data_AF-A0A3Q3IGC2-F1
#
_entry.id   AF-A0A3Q3IGC2-F1
#
_cell.length_a   1.000
_cell.length_b   1.000
_cell.length_c   1.000
_cell.angle_alpha   90.00
_cell.angle_beta   90.00
_cell.angle_gamma   90.00
#
_symmetry.space_group_name_H-M   'P 1'
#
loop_
_entity.id
_entity.type
_entity.pdbx_description
1 polymer ?
#
loop_
_entity_poly.entity_id
_entity_poly.type
_entity_poly.pdbx_seq_one_letter_code
_entity_poly.pdbx_strand_id
1 'polypeptide(L)' 'MLRRSAMCTVVALLAVPEVERSPSMADFANQIRTNADMVSIYQSVQGGGLGPAEDMDMS' A
#
# COMPACT_ATOMS: atom_id res chain seq x y z
N MET A 1 0.04 -3.22 13.81
CA MET A 1 1.20 -3.22 12.88
C MET A 1 1.06 -4.19 11.71
N LEU A 2 0.67 -5.46 11.92
CA LEU A 2 0.60 -6.49 10.85
C LEU A 2 -0.19 -6.08 9.59
N ARG A 3 -1.41 -5.54 9.77
CA ARG A 3 -2.26 -5.11 8.65
C ARG A 3 -1.60 -4.01 7.79
N ARG A 4 -0.84 -3.12 8.42
CA ARG A 4 -0.12 -2.04 7.76
C ARG A 4 1.11 -2.56 7.01
N SER A 5 1.90 -3.45 7.62
CA SER A 5 3.08 -4.02 6.96
C SER A 5 2.70 -4.88 5.75
N ALA A 6 1.63 -5.68 5.85
CA ALA A 6 1.12 -6.46 4.72
C ALA A 6 0.69 -5.54 3.55
N MET A 7 0.04 -4.41 3.86
CA MET A 7 -0.41 -3.47 2.84
C MET A 7 0.74 -2.66 2.22
N CYS A 8 1.82 -2.36 2.96
CA CYS A 8 3.03 -1.75 2.38
C CYS A 8 3.64 -2.64 1.28
N THR A 9 3.73 -3.95 1.53
CA THR A 9 4.20 -4.91 0.52
C THR A 9 3.29 -4.90 -0.71
N VAL A 10 1.97 -4.88 -0.49
CA VAL A 10 0.98 -4.80 -1.57
C VAL A 10 1.15 -3.53 -2.41
N VAL A 11 1.31 -2.37 -1.79
CA VAL A 11 1.54 -1.08 -2.48
C VAL A 11 2.81 -1.14 -3.33
N ALA A 12 3.90 -1.70 -2.80
CA ALA A 12 5.15 -1.84 -3.53
C ALA A 12 5.01 -2.76 -4.76
N LEU A 13 4.23 -3.84 -4.65
CA LEU A 13 3.94 -4.74 -5.78
C LEU A 13 3.07 -4.09 -6.83
N LEU A 14 2.10 -3.26 -6.42
CA LEU A 14 1.22 -2.51 -7.33
C LEU A 14 1.95 -1.43 -8.12
N ALA A 15 3.08 -0.93 -7.62
CA ALA A 15 3.88 0.09 -8.29
C ALA A 15 4.80 -0.47 -9.41
N VAL A 16 4.87 -1.79 -9.60
CA VAL A 16 5.66 -2.43 -10.66
C VAL A 16 4.92 -2.29 -12.00
N PRO A 17 5.50 -1.64 -13.03
CA PRO A 17 4.80 -1.36 -14.29
C PRO A 17 4.30 -2.62 -15.03
N GLU A 18 5.03 -3.73 -14.93
CA GLU A 18 4.64 -5.02 -15.52
C GLU A 18 3.42 -5.63 -14.81
N VAL A 19 3.20 -5.28 -13.55
CA VAL A 19 2.08 -5.77 -12.73
C VAL A 19 0.79 -5.02 -13.05
N GLU A 20 0.84 -3.76 -13.49
CA GLU A 20 -0.34 -2.98 -13.92
C GLU A 20 -1.06 -3.61 -15.12
N ARG A 21 -0.35 -4.39 -15.94
CA ARG A 21 -0.93 -5.11 -17.08
C ARG A 21 -1.58 -6.45 -16.70
N SER A 22 -1.47 -6.87 -15.44
CA SER A 22 -2.04 -8.12 -14.95
C SER A 22 -3.54 -7.95 -14.64
N PRO A 23 -4.44 -8.74 -15.27
CA PRO A 23 -5.87 -8.69 -14.99
C PRO A 23 -6.18 -8.90 -13.50
N SER A 24 -5.49 -9.86 -12.87
CA SER A 24 -5.67 -10.16 -11.44
C SER A 24 -5.31 -8.97 -10.54
N MET A 25 -4.37 -8.13 -10.98
CA MET A 25 -3.98 -6.97 -10.19
C MET A 25 -4.89 -5.77 -10.40
N ALA A 26 -5.43 -5.60 -11.60
CA ALA A 26 -6.52 -4.66 -11.85
C ALA A 26 -7.76 -4.99 -10.98
N ASP A 27 -8.12 -6.27 -10.86
CA ASP A 27 -9.21 -6.72 -9.99
C ASP A 27 -8.92 -6.45 -8.52
N PHE A 28 -7.69 -6.69 -8.06
CA PHE A 28 -7.29 -6.40 -6.69
C PHE A 28 -7.30 -4.90 -6.37
N ALA A 29 -6.79 -4.05 -7.27
CA ALA A 29 -6.88 -2.61 -7.14
C ALA A 29 -8.34 -2.13 -7.11
N ASN A 30 -9.23 -2.81 -7.85
CA ASN A 30 -10.66 -2.52 -7.81
C ASN A 30 -11.28 -2.87 -6.45
N GLN A 31 -10.91 -4.00 -5.85
CA GLN A 31 -11.36 -4.39 -4.50
C GLN A 31 -10.92 -3.38 -3.43
N ILE A 32 -9.72 -2.81 -3.55
CA ILE A 32 -9.30 -1.73 -2.66
C ILE A 32 -10.22 -0.52 -2.83
N ARG A 33 -10.43 -0.07 -4.08
CA ARG A 33 -11.21 1.15 -4.37
C ARG A 33 -12.69 1.07 -3.99
N THR A 34 -13.28 -0.12 -4.01
CA THR A 34 -14.70 -0.32 -3.67
C THR A 34 -14.95 -0.58 -2.19
N ASN A 35 -13.91 -0.77 -1.38
CA ASN A 35 -14.03 -1.05 0.06
C ASN A 35 -13.43 0.08 0.91
N ALA A 36 -14.28 0.83 1.62
CA ALA A 36 -13.87 2.00 2.39
C ALA A 36 -12.80 1.72 3.46
N ASP A 37 -12.85 0.55 4.12
CA ASP A 37 -11.84 0.17 5.11
C ASP A 37 -10.48 -0.06 4.45
N MET A 38 -10.47 -0.73 3.28
CA MET A 38 -9.26 -0.96 2.52
C MET A 38 -8.70 0.34 1.94
N VAL A 39 -9.54 1.25 1.45
CA VAL A 39 -9.14 2.59 1.01
C VAL A 39 -8.42 3.33 2.14
N SER A 40 -9.01 3.35 3.35
CA SER A 40 -8.43 4.02 4.52
C SER A 40 -7.04 3.49 4.87
N ILE A 41 -6.85 2.17 4.83
CA ILE A 41 -5.56 1.53 5.10
C ILE A 41 -4.55 1.85 3.97
N TYR A 42 -4.98 1.77 2.71
CA TYR A 42 -4.14 2.06 1.55
C TYR A 42 -3.64 3.52 1.53
N GLN A 43 -4.51 4.48 1.83
CA GLN A 43 -4.17 5.89 1.96
C GLN A 43 -3.26 6.14 3.16
N SER A 44 -3.55 5.50 4.29
CA SER A 44 -2.70 5.60 5.49
C SER A 44 -1.27 5.10 5.22
N VAL A 45 -1.09 4.13 4.33
CA VAL A 45 0.23 3.60 3.92
C VAL A 45 0.93 4.55 2.97
N GLN A 46 0.24 5.06 1.93
CA GLN A 46 0.81 6.06 1.02
C GLN A 46 1.21 7.36 1.73
N GLY A 47 0.41 7.82 2.68
CA GLY A 47 0.68 9.03 3.47
C GLY A 47 1.71 8.86 4.59
N GLY A 48 2.23 7.65 4.81
CA GLY A 48 3.17 7.38 5.91
C GLY A 48 4.22 6.34 5.57
N GLY A 49 4.74 6.37 4.34
CA GLY A 49 5.62 5.32 3.82
C GLY A 49 6.47 5.71 2.61
N LEU A 50 6.84 6.99 2.46
CA LEU A 50 7.91 7.48 1.58
C LEU A 50 8.69 8.66 2.23
N GLY A 51 8.64 8.78 3.56
CA GLY A 51 9.69 9.50 4.29
C GLY A 51 10.86 8.53 4.49
N PRO A 52 12.13 8.97 4.40
CA PRO A 52 13.27 8.12 4.68
C PRO A 52 13.08 7.47 6.05
N ALA A 53 13.54 6.22 6.17
CA ALA A 53 13.63 5.50 7.41
C ALA A 53 14.63 6.19 8.36
N GLU A 54 14.28 7.35 8.90
CA GLU A 54 15.08 8.15 9.81
C GLU A 54 14.15 8.89 10.78
N ASP A 55 13.67 8.16 11.78
CA ASP A 55 13.58 8.69 13.15
C ASP A 55 13.65 7.49 14.10
N MET A 56 14.85 6.91 14.12
CA MET A 56 15.30 6.08 15.21
C MET A 56 15.65 7.07 16.33
N ASP A 57 14.82 7.11 17.36
CA ASP A 57 15.16 7.49 18.74
C ASP A 57 16.15 8.67 18.91
N MET A 58 15.62 9.88 19.12
CA MET A 58 16.24 10.85 20.05
C MET A 58 15.16 11.66 20.76
N SER A 59 14.70 11.20 21.92
CA SER A 59 14.36 12.03 23.11
C SER A 59 14.14 11.17 24.35
#